data_AF-A0A955Y3A0-F1
#
_entry.id   AF-A0A955Y3A0-F1
#
_cell.length_a   1.000
_cell.length_b   1.000
_cell.length_c   1.000
_cell.angle_alpha   90.00
_cell.angle_beta   90.00
_cell.angle_gamma   90.00
#
_symmetry.space_group_name_H-M   'P 1'
#
loop_
_entity.id
_entity.type
_entity.pdbx_description
1 polymer ?
#
loop_
_entity_poly.entity_id
_entity_poly.type
_entity_poly.pdbx_seq_one_letter_code
_entity_poly.pdbx_strand_id
1 'polypeptide(L)'
;NGELVTLEQRQVATFGPDTPAPDPTPLGPPVRERVLPAHDAFCMPDELRRSGRLVIDPASPPDFLTSKGATPAEVATAVEQVRKLVVDWVEASERAGDASLAQEVVCVGLFDDVKGANSMAVGGNWLLVGIRDLYTMYGVHGGDGLGAVEFTVGHELGHILQQKAGMVFPGPTVRGAEVHADCMAGYLMGIAVPPGTTSPAQAYARTEVHRVGDRAVDNPGHHGTPEERTTAFERGWAAGSIAQQGSQGLQQTTTMLKVCSLFAP
;
A
#
# COMPACT_ATOMS: atom_id res chain seq x y z
N ASN A 1 -8.10 -44.65 -13.56
CA ASN A 1 -7.12 -45.75 -13.39
C ASN A 1 -5.81 -45.24 -13.95
N GLY A 2 -4.99 -44.47 -13.25
CA GLY A 2 -4.49 -44.68 -11.90
C GLY A 2 -3.06 -45.17 -12.04
N GLU A 3 -2.11 -44.25 -12.30
CA GLU A 3 -0.69 -44.57 -12.30
C GLU A 3 0.07 -43.49 -11.51
N LEU A 4 0.51 -43.90 -10.33
CA LEU A 4 1.37 -43.18 -9.40
C LEU A 4 2.77 -43.14 -10.00
N VAL A 5 3.29 -41.94 -10.28
CA VAL A 5 4.73 -41.75 -10.51
C VAL A 5 5.35 -41.38 -9.16
N THR A 6 6.13 -42.31 -8.63
CA THR A 6 6.98 -42.18 -7.46
C THR A 6 8.09 -41.16 -7.73
N LEU A 7 8.19 -40.13 -6.88
CA LEU A 7 9.35 -39.23 -6.84
C LEU A 7 10.55 -39.99 -6.26
N GLU A 8 11.51 -40.30 -7.13
CA GLU A 8 12.83 -40.80 -6.74
C GLU A 8 13.58 -39.77 -5.88
N GLN A 9 14.30 -40.32 -4.92
CA GLN A 9 15.20 -39.66 -3.98
C GLN A 9 16.25 -38.82 -4.74
N ARG A 10 16.23 -37.49 -4.54
CA ARG A 10 17.40 -36.67 -4.85
C ARG A 10 18.44 -36.81 -3.74
N GLN A 11 19.64 -37.14 -4.19
CA GLN A 11 20.87 -37.30 -3.42
C GLN A 11 21.11 -36.11 -2.49
N VAL A 12 21.32 -36.41 -1.21
CA VAL A 12 21.93 -35.50 -0.25
C VAL A 12 23.40 -35.34 -0.64
N ALA A 13 23.78 -34.15 -1.08
CA ALA A 13 25.18 -33.81 -1.26
C ALA A 13 25.86 -33.77 0.12
N THR A 14 26.70 -34.76 0.40
CA THR A 14 27.64 -34.75 1.52
C THR A 14 28.72 -33.71 1.25
N PHE A 15 28.76 -32.63 2.02
CA PHE A 15 29.89 -31.71 2.04
C PHE A 15 31.07 -32.40 2.74
N GLY A 16 32.18 -32.55 2.02
CA GLY A 16 33.43 -33.05 2.58
C GLY A 16 34.08 -32.02 3.52
N PRO A 17 34.95 -32.44 4.45
CA PRO A 17 35.49 -31.61 5.54
C PRO A 17 36.48 -30.51 5.12
N ASP A 18 36.75 -30.29 3.83
CA ASP A 18 37.89 -29.47 3.36
C ASP A 18 37.51 -28.26 2.49
N THR A 19 36.25 -27.79 2.51
CA THR A 19 35.91 -26.49 1.90
C THR A 19 36.29 -25.33 2.83
N PRO A 20 37.18 -24.40 2.43
CA PRO A 20 37.48 -23.21 3.23
C PRO A 20 36.22 -22.35 3.37
N ALA A 21 35.98 -21.87 4.59
CA ALA A 21 34.87 -20.98 4.89
C ALA A 21 34.91 -19.73 3.99
N PRO A 22 33.78 -19.28 3.43
CA PRO A 22 33.74 -18.04 2.67
C PRO A 22 34.16 -16.87 3.58
N ASP A 23 35.03 -16.03 3.03
CA ASP A 23 35.56 -14.84 3.66
C ASP A 23 34.41 -13.94 4.13
N PRO A 24 34.28 -13.58 5.42
CA PRO A 24 33.24 -12.68 5.89
C PRO A 24 33.49 -11.30 5.29
N THR A 25 32.83 -11.04 4.17
CA THR A 25 32.77 -9.72 3.56
C THR A 25 32.24 -8.78 4.64
N PRO A 26 32.92 -7.66 4.94
CA PRO A 26 32.45 -6.75 5.99
C PRO A 26 31.04 -6.30 5.63
N LEU A 27 30.09 -6.64 6.52
CA LEU A 27 28.75 -6.06 6.51
C LEU A 27 28.93 -4.56 6.35
N GLY A 28 28.28 -4.00 5.34
CA GLY A 28 28.28 -2.56 5.08
C GLY A 28 27.98 -1.78 6.36
N PRO A 29 28.35 -0.48 6.41
CA PRO A 29 28.14 0.33 7.60
C PRO A 29 26.69 0.15 8.11
N PRO A 30 26.48 0.04 9.43
CA PRO A 30 25.15 -0.13 9.98
C PRO A 30 24.25 0.94 9.38
N VAL A 31 23.13 0.51 8.80
CA VAL A 31 22.06 1.41 8.35
C VAL A 31 21.79 2.32 9.53
N ARG A 32 22.13 3.61 9.38
CA ARG A 32 21.81 4.59 10.40
C ARG A 32 20.32 4.46 10.63
N GLU A 33 19.94 4.15 11.86
CA GLU A 33 18.58 4.17 12.36
C GLU A 33 18.06 5.58 12.09
N ARG A 34 17.49 5.78 10.90
CA ARG A 34 16.86 7.03 10.51
C ARG A 34 15.49 6.93 11.14
N VAL A 35 15.46 7.14 12.46
CA VAL A 35 14.23 7.36 13.21
C VAL A 35 13.55 8.52 12.49
N LEU A 36 12.54 8.22 11.66
CA LEU A 36 11.57 9.22 11.26
C LEU A 36 11.07 9.78 12.59
N PRO A 37 11.33 11.06 12.92
CA PRO A 37 11.00 11.58 14.23
C PRO A 37 9.51 11.29 14.46
N ALA A 38 9.23 10.52 15.52
CA ALA A 38 7.90 10.01 15.84
C ALA A 38 6.86 11.13 16.11
N HIS A 39 7.25 12.39 15.96
CA HIS A 39 6.48 13.58 16.30
C HIS A 39 5.96 14.41 15.11
N ASP A 40 6.33 14.11 13.85
CA ASP A 40 5.93 14.94 12.70
C ASP A 40 5.00 14.23 11.69
N ALA A 41 4.31 13.15 12.06
CA ALA A 41 3.32 12.54 11.16
C ALA A 41 2.01 13.34 11.06
N PHE A 42 1.78 14.26 12.00
CA PHE A 42 0.86 15.39 11.87
C PHE A 42 1.62 16.65 11.42
N CYS A 43 2.55 16.50 10.47
CA CYS A 43 2.76 17.60 9.54
C CYS A 43 1.36 17.96 9.04
N MET A 44 0.91 19.21 9.16
CA MET A 44 -0.23 19.77 8.41
C MET A 44 0.24 21.14 7.95
N PRO A 45 0.22 21.50 6.65
CA PRO A 45 0.56 22.84 6.27
C PRO A 45 -0.58 23.73 6.75
N ASP A 46 -0.23 24.89 7.28
CA ASP A 46 -1.22 25.91 7.61
C ASP A 46 -2.09 26.31 6.41
N GLU A 47 -1.65 26.01 5.19
CA GLU A 47 -2.39 26.20 3.94
C GLU A 47 -3.60 25.27 3.83
N LEU A 48 -3.48 23.99 4.21
CA LEU A 48 -4.64 23.08 4.22
C LEU A 48 -5.64 23.46 5.31
N ARG A 49 -5.17 23.85 6.50
CA ARG A 49 -6.03 24.43 7.54
C ARG A 49 -6.78 25.67 7.04
N ARG A 50 -6.08 26.56 6.32
CA ARG A 50 -6.65 27.80 5.75
C ARG A 50 -7.61 27.56 4.59
N SER A 51 -7.48 26.44 3.88
CA SER A 51 -8.33 26.11 2.73
C SER A 51 -9.77 25.75 3.09
N GLY A 52 -10.08 25.58 4.38
CA GLY A 52 -11.42 25.15 4.83
C GLY A 52 -11.77 23.70 4.50
N ARG A 53 -10.84 22.94 3.89
CA ARG A 53 -10.90 21.47 3.89
C ARG A 53 -10.59 21.03 5.32
N LEU A 54 -11.66 20.80 6.08
CA LEU A 54 -11.62 20.50 7.50
C LEU A 54 -10.83 19.21 7.70
N VAL A 55 -9.58 19.34 8.12
CA VAL A 55 -8.84 18.22 8.68
C VAL A 55 -9.24 18.10 10.13
N ILE A 56 -9.66 16.89 10.47
CA ILE A 56 -10.31 16.61 11.74
C ILE A 56 -9.23 16.53 12.80
N ASP A 57 -9.35 17.39 13.81
CA ASP A 57 -8.62 17.21 15.06
C ASP A 57 -9.15 15.93 15.73
N PRO A 58 -8.33 14.89 15.93
CA PRO A 58 -8.77 13.67 16.61
C PRO A 58 -9.32 13.93 18.01
N ALA A 59 -8.89 15.02 18.67
CA ALA A 59 -9.42 15.43 19.97
C ALA A 59 -10.81 16.07 19.90
N SER A 60 -11.24 16.50 18.70
CA SER A 60 -12.53 17.15 18.43
C SER A 60 -13.16 16.58 17.15
N PRO A 61 -13.63 15.31 17.16
CA PRO A 61 -14.18 14.67 15.97
C PRO A 61 -15.46 15.37 15.51
N PRO A 62 -15.75 15.38 14.19
CA PRO A 62 -16.93 16.03 13.65
C PRO A 62 -18.23 15.35 14.10
N ASP A 63 -19.31 16.13 14.10
CA ASP A 63 -20.65 15.71 14.52
C ASP A 63 -21.14 14.43 13.83
N PHE A 64 -20.70 14.16 12.60
CA PHE A 64 -21.05 12.92 11.91
C PHE A 64 -20.62 11.69 12.71
N LEU A 65 -19.38 11.63 13.18
CA LEU A 65 -18.88 10.48 13.90
C LEU A 65 -19.51 10.32 15.28
N THR A 66 -19.68 11.43 15.99
CA THR A 66 -20.34 11.42 17.30
C THR A 66 -21.81 11.00 17.16
N SER A 67 -22.50 11.40 16.08
CA SER A 67 -23.86 10.94 15.77
C SER A 67 -23.96 9.45 15.45
N LYS A 68 -22.84 8.82 15.04
CA LYS A 68 -22.71 7.38 14.81
C LYS A 68 -22.19 6.62 16.03
N GLY A 69 -22.00 7.32 17.16
CA GLY A 69 -21.54 6.73 18.42
C GLY A 69 -20.02 6.51 18.48
N ALA A 70 -19.25 6.95 17.49
CA ALA A 70 -17.80 6.86 17.55
C ALA A 70 -17.24 7.89 18.56
N THR A 71 -16.41 7.40 19.47
CA THR A 71 -15.72 8.20 20.48
C THR A 71 -14.45 8.84 19.89
N PRO A 72 -13.99 9.99 20.41
CA PRO A 72 -12.71 10.57 20.01
C PRO A 72 -11.51 9.59 20.08
N ALA A 73 -11.52 8.68 21.05
CA ALA A 73 -10.47 7.67 21.22
C ALA A 73 -10.46 6.64 20.07
N GLU A 74 -11.62 6.22 19.58
CA GLU A 74 -11.73 5.31 18.44
C GLU A 74 -11.23 5.98 17.15
N VAL A 75 -11.53 7.26 16.97
CA VAL A 75 -11.03 8.05 15.83
C VAL A 75 -9.52 8.17 15.87
N ALA A 76 -8.96 8.56 17.02
CA ALA A 76 -7.51 8.65 17.19
C ALA A 76 -6.82 7.31 16.94
N THR A 77 -7.44 6.21 17.40
CA THR A 77 -6.94 4.85 17.16
C THR A 77 -6.91 4.51 15.66
N ALA A 78 -7.97 4.83 14.92
CA ALA A 78 -8.03 4.56 13.49
C ALA A 78 -6.99 5.37 12.69
N VAL A 79 -6.75 6.63 13.07
CA VAL A 79 -5.66 7.44 12.47
C VAL A 79 -4.30 6.79 12.72
N GLU A 80 -4.04 6.41 13.96
CA GLU A 80 -2.76 5.81 14.31
C GLU A 80 -2.57 4.44 13.63
N GLN A 81 -3.65 3.69 13.39
CA GLN A 81 -3.60 2.46 12.59
C GLN A 81 -3.20 2.73 11.14
N VAL A 82 -3.81 3.73 10.48
CA VAL A 82 -3.42 4.11 9.09
C VAL A 82 -1.97 4.60 9.06
N ARG A 83 -1.56 5.40 10.03
CA ARG A 83 -0.17 5.85 10.14
C ARG A 83 0.79 4.68 10.29
N LYS A 84 0.49 3.77 11.21
CA LYS A 84 1.31 2.58 11.45
C LYS A 84 1.41 1.74 10.17
N LEU A 85 0.33 1.58 9.42
CA LEU A 85 0.33 0.87 8.15
C LEU A 85 1.32 1.48 7.15
N VAL A 86 1.32 2.81 6.98
CA VAL A 86 2.27 3.50 6.08
C VAL A 86 3.72 3.29 6.55
N VAL A 87 3.97 3.40 7.86
CA VAL A 87 5.31 3.16 8.42
C VAL A 87 5.76 1.71 8.17
N ASP A 88 4.89 0.74 8.42
CA ASP A 88 5.19 -0.69 8.23
C ASP A 88 5.55 -0.98 6.76
N TRP A 89 4.91 -0.30 5.79
CA TRP A 89 5.24 -0.44 4.37
C TRP A 89 6.54 0.22 3.95
N VAL A 90 6.88 1.38 4.53
CA VAL A 90 8.19 2.00 4.32
C VAL A 90 9.28 1.03 4.77
N GLU A 91 9.17 0.49 5.98
CA GLU A 91 10.12 -0.48 6.50
C GLU A 91 10.13 -1.79 5.70
N ALA A 92 8.96 -2.28 5.26
CA ALA A 92 8.88 -3.48 4.43
C ALA A 92 9.54 -3.29 3.07
N SER A 93 9.42 -2.11 2.48
CA SER A 93 10.06 -1.76 1.21
C SER A 93 11.58 -1.70 1.35
N GLU A 94 12.07 -1.08 2.44
CA GLU A 94 13.50 -1.09 2.76
C GLU A 94 14.04 -2.51 2.91
N ARG A 95 13.33 -3.39 3.63
CA ARG A 95 13.69 -4.81 3.75
C ARG A 95 13.67 -5.54 2.40
N ALA A 96 12.73 -5.20 1.52
CA ALA A 96 12.64 -5.73 0.18
C ALA A 96 13.69 -5.15 -0.79
N GLY A 97 14.53 -4.20 -0.35
CA GLY A 97 15.52 -3.53 -1.19
C GLY A 97 14.91 -2.54 -2.18
N ASP A 98 13.67 -2.09 -1.92
CA ASP A 98 12.96 -1.11 -2.73
C ASP A 98 13.04 0.28 -2.07
N ALA A 99 13.87 1.15 -2.64
CA ALA A 99 14.04 2.51 -2.16
C ALA A 99 12.90 3.46 -2.57
N SER A 100 11.89 2.99 -3.31
CA SER A 100 10.78 3.83 -3.80
C SER A 100 9.97 4.46 -2.67
N LEU A 101 9.96 3.87 -1.47
CA LEU A 101 9.31 4.43 -0.27
C LEU A 101 10.27 5.02 0.76
N ALA A 102 11.57 4.68 0.73
CA ALA A 102 12.53 4.97 1.78
C ALA A 102 12.88 6.47 1.95
N GLN A 103 12.42 7.33 1.03
CA GLN A 103 12.68 8.77 1.07
C GLN A 103 11.42 9.61 1.33
N GLU A 104 10.29 8.96 1.61
CA GLU A 104 8.98 9.60 1.48
C GLU A 104 8.38 9.97 2.83
N VAL A 105 8.47 11.26 3.17
CA VAL A 105 7.62 11.82 4.23
C VAL A 105 6.21 11.94 3.69
N VAL A 106 5.33 11.05 4.15
CA VAL A 106 3.90 11.09 3.86
C VAL A 106 3.18 11.51 5.12
N CYS A 107 2.47 12.63 5.03
CA CYS A 107 1.67 13.18 6.11
C CYS A 107 0.29 12.55 6.00
N VAL A 108 -0.20 11.94 7.08
CA VAL A 108 -1.52 11.29 7.11
C VAL A 108 -2.48 12.17 7.89
N GLY A 109 -3.62 12.51 7.29
CA GLY A 109 -4.66 13.29 7.94
C GLY A 109 -6.04 12.71 7.71
N LEU A 110 -7.00 13.07 8.57
CA LEU A 110 -8.41 12.78 8.32
C LEU A 110 -9.12 14.02 7.81
N PHE A 111 -10.07 13.86 6.90
CA PHE A 111 -10.93 14.97 6.50
C PHE A 111 -12.41 14.61 6.53
N ASP A 112 -13.24 15.64 6.64
CA ASP A 112 -14.69 15.46 6.60
C ASP A 112 -15.16 15.33 5.14
N ASP A 113 -15.52 14.11 4.76
CA ASP A 113 -15.94 13.67 3.44
C ASP A 113 -17.47 13.68 3.32
N VAL A 114 -18.13 14.73 3.85
CA VAL A 114 -19.61 14.85 3.88
C VAL A 114 -20.31 14.66 2.53
N LYS A 115 -19.61 14.87 1.42
CA LYS A 115 -20.12 14.76 0.05
C LYS A 115 -20.03 13.34 -0.52
N GLY A 116 -19.39 12.41 0.19
CA GLY A 116 -19.20 11.01 -0.22
C GLY A 116 -17.90 10.47 0.34
N ALA A 117 -17.92 9.19 0.74
CA ALA A 117 -16.74 8.47 1.22
C ALA A 117 -15.59 8.60 0.21
N ASN A 118 -14.43 9.10 0.66
CA ASN A 118 -13.29 9.33 -0.23
C ASN A 118 -11.96 9.40 0.52
N SER A 119 -10.88 9.07 -0.17
CA SER A 119 -9.50 9.31 0.25
C SER A 119 -8.77 10.10 -0.85
N MET A 120 -7.66 10.77 -0.53
CA MET A 120 -6.95 11.57 -1.53
C MET A 120 -5.46 11.80 -1.24
N ALA A 121 -4.66 11.65 -2.28
CA ALA A 121 -3.32 12.21 -2.41
C ALA A 121 -3.38 13.73 -2.71
N VAL A 122 -2.73 14.55 -1.89
CA VAL A 122 -2.65 16.01 -2.09
C VAL A 122 -1.20 16.47 -2.12
N GLY A 123 -0.87 17.34 -3.08
CA GLY A 123 0.41 18.07 -3.11
C GLY A 123 1.67 17.22 -3.01
N GLY A 124 1.60 15.96 -3.46
CA GLY A 124 2.69 15.01 -3.45
C GLY A 124 3.21 14.61 -2.08
N ASN A 125 2.60 14.95 -0.95
CA ASN A 125 3.12 14.58 0.39
C ASN A 125 2.01 14.27 1.40
N TRP A 126 0.75 14.33 0.98
CA TRP A 126 -0.39 14.28 1.87
C TRP A 126 -1.30 13.15 1.47
N LEU A 127 -1.59 12.25 2.41
CA LEU A 127 -2.61 11.25 2.30
C LEU A 127 -3.73 11.64 3.25
N LEU A 128 -4.88 12.04 2.69
CA LEU A 128 -6.05 12.39 3.47
C LEU A 128 -7.08 11.27 3.37
N VAL A 129 -7.49 10.72 4.50
CA VAL A 129 -8.52 9.67 4.56
C VAL A 129 -9.83 10.27 5.04
N GLY A 130 -10.89 10.06 4.29
CA GLY A 130 -12.22 10.55 4.62
C GLY A 130 -12.77 9.81 5.82
N ILE A 131 -13.43 10.53 6.73
CA ILE A 131 -13.85 9.91 7.99
C ILE A 131 -15.04 8.97 7.83
N ARG A 132 -15.92 9.21 6.85
CA ARG A 132 -16.99 8.29 6.46
C ARG A 132 -16.43 7.11 5.70
N ASP A 133 -15.41 7.32 4.88
CA ASP A 133 -14.66 6.26 4.21
C ASP A 133 -14.05 5.31 5.24
N LEU A 134 -13.30 5.86 6.20
CA LEU A 134 -12.71 5.12 7.32
C LEU A 134 -13.76 4.39 8.15
N TYR A 135 -14.86 5.07 8.52
CA TYR A 135 -15.96 4.47 9.25
C TYR A 135 -16.69 3.39 8.45
N THR A 136 -16.81 3.54 7.13
CA THR A 136 -17.44 2.53 6.27
C THR A 136 -16.55 1.30 6.21
N MET A 137 -15.25 1.49 5.99
CA MET A 137 -14.30 0.39 5.95
C MET A 137 -14.21 -0.32 7.31
N TYR A 138 -13.97 0.39 8.43
CA TYR A 138 -13.86 -0.24 9.76
C TYR A 138 -15.21 -0.69 10.36
N GLY A 139 -16.28 0.07 10.14
CA GLY A 139 -17.56 -0.07 10.84
C GLY A 139 -18.63 -0.88 10.11
N VAL A 140 -18.63 -0.93 8.77
CA VAL A 140 -19.61 -1.72 7.99
C VAL A 140 -19.14 -3.16 7.77
N HIS A 141 -17.83 -3.40 7.79
CA HIS A 141 -17.25 -4.71 7.47
C HIS A 141 -16.73 -5.49 8.69
N GLY A 142 -16.67 -4.92 9.90
CA GLY A 142 -16.05 -5.60 11.05
C GLY A 142 -14.56 -5.87 10.79
N GLY A 143 -14.03 -7.03 11.22
CA GLY A 143 -12.62 -7.41 10.98
C GLY A 143 -12.21 -7.49 9.50
N ASP A 144 -13.19 -7.47 8.59
CA ASP A 144 -13.04 -7.58 7.15
C ASP A 144 -12.71 -6.24 6.46
N GLY A 145 -12.88 -5.13 7.17
CA GLY A 145 -12.62 -3.77 6.69
C GLY A 145 -11.17 -3.45 6.40
N LEU A 146 -10.25 -4.13 7.09
CA LEU A 146 -8.85 -3.76 7.09
C LEU A 146 -8.23 -3.87 5.68
N GLY A 147 -8.62 -4.88 4.90
CA GLY A 147 -8.11 -5.03 3.53
C GLY A 147 -8.57 -3.91 2.58
N ALA A 148 -9.78 -3.38 2.77
CA ALA A 148 -10.27 -2.23 1.99
C ALA A 148 -9.54 -0.94 2.39
N VAL A 149 -9.25 -0.76 3.69
CA VAL A 149 -8.41 0.36 4.18
C VAL A 149 -7.02 0.26 3.59
N GLU A 150 -6.40 -0.92 3.68
CA GLU A 150 -5.07 -1.16 3.14
C GLU A 150 -5.02 -0.89 1.64
N PHE A 151 -5.98 -1.39 0.85
CA PHE A 151 -6.03 -1.06 -0.56
C PHE A 151 -6.15 0.46 -0.80
N THR A 152 -7.09 1.12 -0.14
CA THR A 152 -7.35 2.55 -0.36
C THR A 152 -6.14 3.41 0.00
N VAL A 153 -5.53 3.15 1.17
CA VAL A 153 -4.32 3.86 1.60
C VAL A 153 -3.14 3.57 0.67
N GLY A 154 -2.98 2.31 0.24
CA GLY A 154 -1.94 1.92 -0.71
C GLY A 154 -2.12 2.57 -2.08
N HIS A 155 -3.36 2.72 -2.54
CA HIS A 155 -3.72 3.36 -3.79
C HIS A 155 -3.38 4.87 -3.76
N GLU A 156 -3.79 5.58 -2.70
CA GLU A 156 -3.45 7.01 -2.55
C GLU A 156 -1.94 7.23 -2.39
N LEU A 157 -1.25 6.35 -1.66
CA LEU A 157 0.21 6.38 -1.59
C LEU A 157 0.81 6.20 -2.99
N GLY A 158 0.22 5.34 -3.81
CA GLY A 158 0.55 5.18 -5.21
C GLY A 158 0.50 6.50 -6.00
N HIS A 159 -0.56 7.28 -5.85
CA HIS A 159 -0.67 8.60 -6.49
C HIS A 159 0.39 9.59 -6.00
N ILE A 160 0.72 9.58 -4.70
CA ILE A 160 1.82 10.37 -4.16
C ILE A 160 3.13 10.01 -4.86
N LEU A 161 3.43 8.72 -5.02
CA LEU A 161 4.65 8.27 -5.68
C LEU A 161 4.70 8.62 -7.16
N GLN A 162 3.57 8.54 -7.87
CA GLN A 162 3.48 9.01 -9.26
C GLN A 162 3.86 10.48 -9.38
N GLN A 163 3.30 11.33 -8.51
CA GLN A 163 3.59 12.77 -8.50
C GLN A 163 5.07 13.04 -8.23
N LYS A 164 5.65 12.36 -7.24
CA LYS A 164 7.07 12.52 -6.88
C LYS A 164 8.03 12.02 -7.95
N ALA A 165 7.69 10.92 -8.61
CA ALA A 165 8.45 10.38 -9.72
C ALA A 165 8.27 11.17 -11.03
N GLY A 166 7.40 12.19 -11.05
CA GLY A 166 7.10 12.97 -12.25
C GLY A 166 6.47 12.12 -13.35
N MET A 167 5.73 11.06 -12.97
CA MET A 167 5.10 10.15 -13.92
C MET A 167 3.98 10.84 -14.69
N VAL A 168 3.91 10.56 -15.98
CA VAL A 168 2.87 11.04 -16.88
C VAL A 168 2.19 9.83 -17.50
N PHE A 169 0.87 9.79 -17.38
CA PHE A 169 0.03 8.73 -17.91
C PHE A 169 -0.69 9.27 -19.14
N PRO A 170 -0.21 8.97 -20.37
CA PRO A 170 -0.85 9.46 -21.58
C PRO A 170 -2.21 8.80 -21.77
N GLY A 171 -3.16 9.54 -22.34
CA GLY A 171 -4.48 9.01 -22.67
C GLY A 171 -5.58 10.05 -22.49
N PRO A 172 -6.79 9.77 -23.02
CA PRO A 172 -7.93 10.65 -22.87
C PRO A 172 -8.61 10.53 -21.50
N THR A 173 -8.22 9.56 -20.67
CA THR A 173 -8.84 9.25 -19.38
C THR A 173 -7.82 9.12 -18.26
N VAL A 174 -8.30 9.10 -17.00
CA VAL A 174 -7.44 8.90 -15.80
C VAL A 174 -7.00 7.45 -15.59
N ARG A 175 -7.55 6.49 -16.36
CA ARG A 175 -7.31 5.04 -16.26
C ARG A 175 -5.86 4.65 -16.04
N GLY A 176 -4.92 5.22 -16.80
CA GLY A 176 -3.50 4.84 -16.70
C GLY A 176 -2.92 5.10 -15.30
N ALA A 177 -3.24 6.25 -14.70
CA ALA A 177 -2.78 6.60 -13.37
C ALA A 177 -3.43 5.72 -12.29
N GLU A 178 -4.74 5.48 -12.41
CA GLU A 178 -5.53 4.67 -11.48
C GLU A 178 -5.09 3.21 -11.45
N VAL A 179 -4.98 2.56 -12.61
CA VAL A 179 -4.57 1.15 -12.73
C VAL A 179 -3.11 0.97 -12.25
N HIS A 180 -2.25 1.95 -12.52
CA HIS A 180 -0.88 1.94 -11.98
C HIS A 180 -0.86 2.09 -10.45
N ALA A 181 -1.72 2.94 -9.87
CA ALA A 181 -1.88 3.09 -8.43
C ALA A 181 -2.40 1.80 -7.78
N ASP A 182 -3.34 1.09 -8.41
CA ASP A 182 -3.82 -0.21 -7.94
C ASP A 182 -2.71 -1.27 -7.91
N CYS A 183 -1.84 -1.29 -8.93
CA CYS A 183 -0.68 -2.17 -8.91
C CYS A 183 0.26 -1.86 -7.74
N MET A 184 0.52 -0.58 -7.46
CA MET A 184 1.38 -0.22 -6.33
C MET A 184 0.73 -0.59 -5.00
N ALA A 185 -0.57 -0.35 -4.84
CA ALA A 185 -1.32 -0.79 -3.66
C ALA A 185 -1.17 -2.31 -3.44
N GLY A 186 -1.34 -3.08 -4.51
CA GLY A 186 -1.10 -4.53 -4.49
C GLY A 186 0.32 -4.87 -4.05
N TYR A 187 1.34 -4.22 -4.62
CA TYR A 187 2.74 -4.46 -4.27
C TYR A 187 3.02 -4.18 -2.79
N LEU A 188 2.56 -3.05 -2.27
CA LEU A 188 2.72 -2.64 -0.87
C LEU A 188 2.10 -3.65 0.09
N MET A 189 0.88 -4.11 -0.21
CA MET A 189 0.26 -5.16 0.60
C MET A 189 1.02 -6.49 0.47
N GLY A 190 1.48 -6.83 -0.75
CA GLY A 190 2.22 -8.05 -1.02
C GLY A 190 3.56 -8.14 -0.27
N ILE A 191 4.27 -7.03 -0.09
CA ILE A 191 5.52 -6.97 0.70
C ILE A 191 5.29 -7.04 2.22
N ALA A 192 4.08 -6.70 2.68
CA ALA A 192 3.72 -6.73 4.10
C ALA A 192 3.31 -8.14 4.58
N VAL A 193 2.91 -9.02 3.65
CA VAL A 193 2.43 -10.36 3.98
C VAL A 193 3.59 -11.36 4.06
N PRO A 194 3.75 -12.10 5.18
CA PRO A 194 4.77 -13.14 5.29
C PRO A 194 4.63 -14.25 4.23
N PRO A 195 5.73 -14.89 3.80
CA PRO A 195 5.68 -15.98 2.82
C PRO A 195 4.77 -17.10 3.30
N GLY A 196 3.98 -17.65 2.37
CA GLY A 196 3.13 -18.81 2.66
C GLY A 196 1.91 -18.50 3.55
N THR A 197 1.64 -17.23 3.85
CA THR A 197 0.42 -16.83 4.57
C THR A 197 -0.63 -16.34 3.60
N THR A 198 -1.86 -16.84 3.76
CA THR A 198 -3.04 -16.27 3.10
C THR A 198 -3.57 -15.14 3.96
N SER A 199 -3.67 -13.94 3.41
CA SER A 199 -4.24 -12.79 4.13
C SER A 199 -5.72 -12.63 3.74
N PRO A 200 -6.68 -12.73 4.68
CA PRO A 200 -8.06 -12.33 4.43
C PRO A 200 -8.16 -10.89 3.90
N ALA A 201 -7.24 -10.01 4.30
CA ALA A 201 -7.16 -8.64 3.79
C ALA A 201 -6.98 -8.59 2.27
N GLN A 202 -6.29 -9.58 1.67
CA GLN A 202 -6.17 -9.67 0.20
C GLN A 202 -7.53 -9.86 -0.48
N ALA A 203 -8.39 -10.73 0.06
CA ALA A 203 -9.70 -11.00 -0.54
C ALA A 203 -10.60 -9.77 -0.47
N TYR A 204 -10.55 -9.03 0.64
CA TYR A 204 -11.29 -7.78 0.80
C TYR A 204 -10.75 -6.65 -0.06
N ALA A 205 -9.43 -6.50 -0.13
CA ALA A 205 -8.78 -5.57 -1.07
C ALA A 205 -9.21 -5.86 -2.51
N ARG A 206 -9.17 -7.12 -2.96
CA ARG A 206 -9.64 -7.51 -4.30
C ARG A 206 -11.10 -7.13 -4.55
N THR A 207 -11.97 -7.34 -3.56
CA THR A 207 -13.38 -6.97 -3.64
C THR A 207 -13.54 -5.47 -3.80
N GLU A 208 -12.79 -4.69 -3.03
CA GLU A 208 -12.82 -3.24 -3.08
C GLU A 208 -12.28 -2.70 -4.40
N VAL A 209 -11.11 -3.16 -4.84
CA VAL A 209 -10.51 -2.82 -6.15
C VAL A 209 -11.50 -3.06 -7.29
N HIS A 210 -12.19 -4.21 -7.26
CA HIS A 210 -13.19 -4.55 -8.25
C HIS A 210 -14.38 -3.59 -8.22
N ARG A 211 -14.85 -3.25 -7.01
CA ARG A 211 -16.01 -2.37 -6.78
C ARG A 211 -15.77 -0.95 -7.29
N VAL A 212 -14.55 -0.43 -7.20
CA VAL A 212 -14.20 0.94 -7.63
C VAL A 212 -13.89 1.06 -9.12
N GLY A 213 -13.89 -0.06 -9.86
CA GLY A 213 -13.82 -0.02 -11.32
C GLY A 213 -15.13 0.44 -11.97
N ASP A 214 -15.05 1.03 -13.16
CA ASP A 214 -16.20 1.47 -13.93
C ASP A 214 -16.10 1.02 -15.40
N ARG A 215 -17.21 0.96 -16.13
CA ARG A 215 -17.21 0.59 -17.57
C ARG A 215 -17.45 1.78 -18.50
N ALA A 216 -17.30 3.01 -18.01
CA ALA A 216 -17.55 4.23 -18.77
C ALA A 216 -16.33 4.63 -19.61
N VAL A 217 -15.87 3.74 -20.51
CA VAL A 217 -14.58 3.86 -21.22
C VAL A 217 -14.39 5.15 -22.02
N ASP A 218 -15.48 5.79 -22.46
CA ASP A 218 -15.45 7.06 -23.21
C ASP A 218 -15.51 8.30 -22.30
N ASN A 219 -15.60 8.12 -20.99
CA ASN A 219 -15.61 9.20 -20.00
C ASN A 219 -14.16 9.60 -19.67
N PRO A 220 -13.77 10.89 -19.73
CA PRO A 220 -12.46 11.34 -19.26
C PRO A 220 -12.15 10.94 -17.81
N GLY A 221 -13.18 10.77 -16.97
CA GLY A 221 -13.07 10.25 -15.61
C GLY A 221 -13.14 8.72 -15.50
N HIS A 222 -12.87 7.96 -16.57
CA HIS A 222 -12.80 6.50 -16.51
C HIS A 222 -11.57 6.04 -15.73
N HIS A 223 -11.76 5.28 -14.65
CA HIS A 223 -10.69 4.81 -13.77
C HIS A 223 -10.10 3.46 -14.18
N GLY A 224 -10.68 2.83 -15.20
CA GLY A 224 -10.40 1.44 -15.57
C GLY A 224 -11.55 0.52 -15.21
N THR A 225 -11.70 -0.54 -15.98
CA THR A 225 -12.70 -1.58 -15.74
C THR A 225 -12.41 -2.35 -14.45
N PRO A 226 -13.44 -2.91 -13.79
CA PRO A 226 -13.24 -3.78 -12.64
C PRO A 226 -12.18 -4.87 -12.88
N GLU A 227 -12.15 -5.46 -14.06
CA GLU A 227 -11.17 -6.50 -14.41
C GLU A 227 -9.74 -5.96 -14.54
N GLU A 228 -9.56 -4.79 -15.15
CA GLU A 228 -8.25 -4.15 -15.30
C GLU A 228 -7.65 -3.76 -13.95
N ARG A 229 -8.46 -3.11 -13.11
CA ARG A 229 -8.07 -2.69 -11.76
C ARG A 229 -7.68 -3.89 -10.90
N THR A 230 -8.53 -4.93 -10.85
CA THR A 230 -8.23 -6.16 -10.11
C THR A 230 -6.97 -6.87 -10.64
N THR A 231 -6.79 -6.93 -11.96
CA THR A 231 -5.59 -7.55 -12.57
C THR A 231 -4.31 -6.82 -12.19
N ALA A 232 -4.34 -5.48 -12.21
CA ALA A 232 -3.18 -4.67 -11.82
C ALA A 232 -2.83 -4.87 -10.34
N PHE A 233 -3.83 -4.82 -9.47
CA PHE A 233 -3.68 -5.10 -8.04
C PHE A 233 -3.06 -6.50 -7.79
N GLU A 234 -3.60 -7.56 -8.40
CA GLU A 234 -3.13 -8.93 -8.19
C GLU A 234 -1.69 -9.12 -8.66
N ARG A 235 -1.29 -8.48 -9.76
CA ARG A 235 0.09 -8.57 -10.26
C ARG A 235 1.06 -7.78 -9.39
N GLY A 236 0.63 -6.61 -8.89
CA GLY A 236 1.35 -5.87 -7.86
C GLY A 236 1.59 -6.73 -6.63
N TRP A 237 0.53 -7.34 -6.10
CA TRP A 237 0.59 -8.24 -4.95
C TRP A 237 1.58 -9.38 -5.17
N ALA A 238 1.46 -10.09 -6.29
CA ALA A 238 2.35 -11.20 -6.61
C ALA A 238 3.83 -10.76 -6.65
N ALA A 239 4.12 -9.62 -7.27
CA ALA A 239 5.47 -9.07 -7.31
C ALA A 239 5.98 -8.66 -5.92
N GLY A 240 5.13 -8.02 -5.10
CA GLY A 240 5.48 -7.67 -3.72
C GLY A 240 5.78 -8.91 -2.87
N SER A 241 4.95 -9.95 -2.96
CA SER A 241 5.19 -11.21 -2.25
C SER A 241 6.47 -11.92 -2.70
N ILE A 242 6.84 -11.81 -3.98
CA ILE A 242 8.13 -12.32 -4.49
C ILE A 242 9.29 -11.49 -3.95
N ALA A 243 9.21 -10.16 -3.96
CA ALA A 243 10.25 -9.28 -3.43
C ALA A 243 10.50 -9.53 -1.93
N GLN A 244 9.42 -9.74 -1.18
CA GLN A 244 9.44 -10.10 0.23
C GLN A 244 10.19 -11.44 0.46
N GLN A 245 9.97 -12.44 -0.39
CA GLN A 245 10.70 -13.73 -0.34
C GLN A 245 12.15 -13.60 -0.79
N GLY A 246 12.42 -12.81 -1.84
CA GLY A 246 13.76 -12.59 -2.40
C GLY A 246 14.72 -11.91 -1.43
N SER A 247 14.20 -11.04 -0.55
CA SER A 247 14.96 -10.46 0.57
C SER A 247 15.56 -11.52 1.52
N GLN A 248 15.07 -12.77 1.48
CA GLN A 248 15.56 -13.88 2.28
C GLN A 248 16.56 -14.80 1.55
N GLY A 249 16.95 -14.53 0.30
CA GLY A 249 17.91 -15.41 -0.37
C GLY A 249 18.40 -15.09 -1.78
N LEU A 250 17.86 -14.10 -2.50
CA LEU A 250 18.31 -13.71 -3.84
C LEU A 250 17.98 -12.23 -4.12
N GLN A 251 19.01 -11.39 -4.28
CA GLN A 251 18.86 -9.98 -4.66
C GLN A 251 18.30 -9.87 -6.09
N GLN A 252 16.98 -9.78 -6.25
CA GLN A 252 16.37 -9.25 -7.46
C GLN A 252 15.88 -7.82 -7.19
N THR A 253 16.57 -6.84 -7.78
CA THR A 253 16.25 -5.40 -7.66
C THR A 253 15.14 -4.98 -8.62
N THR A 254 13.98 -5.62 -8.51
CA THR A 254 12.78 -5.16 -9.21
C THR A 254 12.02 -4.21 -8.30
N THR A 255 12.13 -2.91 -8.56
CA THR A 255 11.41 -1.86 -7.81
C THR A 255 9.94 -1.86 -8.18
N MET A 256 9.06 -1.54 -7.22
CA MET A 256 7.62 -1.34 -7.40
C MET A 256 7.27 -0.53 -8.66
N LEU A 257 7.94 0.61 -8.86
CA LEU A 257 7.70 1.47 -10.03
C LEU A 257 7.95 0.75 -11.36
N LYS A 258 8.95 -0.13 -11.44
CA LYS A 258 9.25 -0.91 -12.66
C LYS A 258 8.21 -2.00 -12.90
N VAL A 259 7.77 -2.69 -11.84
CA VAL A 259 6.69 -3.69 -11.94
C VAL A 259 5.43 -3.04 -12.48
N CYS A 260 5.05 -1.90 -11.91
CA CYS A 260 3.77 -1.27 -12.19
C CYS A 260 3.75 -0.46 -13.48
N SER A 261 4.90 -0.03 -13.99
CA SER A 261 5.01 0.62 -15.31
C SER A 261 4.46 -0.22 -16.47
N LEU A 262 4.34 -1.55 -16.30
CA LEU A 262 3.75 -2.44 -17.30
C LEU A 262 2.23 -2.27 -17.50
N PHE A 263 1.55 -1.57 -16.59
CA PHE A 263 0.10 -1.35 -16.64
C PHE A 263 -0.31 0.02 -17.19
N ALA A 264 0.67 0.87 -17.47
CA ALA A 264 0.48 2.23 -17.95
C ALA A 264 1.22 2.47 -19.27
N PRO A 265 0.83 1.80 -20.38
CA PRO A 265 1.29 2.19 -21.71
C PRO A 265 0.70 3.54 -22.16
#